data_AF-A0AAD2G6W4-F1
#
_entry.id   AF-A0AAD2G6W4-F1
#
_cell.length_a   1.000
_cell.length_b   1.000
_cell.length_c   1.000
_cell.angle_alpha   90.00
_cell.angle_beta   90.00
_cell.angle_gamma   90.00
#
_symmetry.space_group_name_H-M   'P 1'
#
loop_
_entity.id
_entity.type
_entity.pdbx_description
1 polymer ?
#
loop_
_entity_poly.entity_id
_entity_poly.type
_entity_poly.pdbx_seq_one_letter_code
_entity_poly.pdbx_strand_id
1 'polypeptide(L)'
;MTSRNILFSISLVIGILYFTIIGRSGASERRLVTLEELETKNGENGSLIWLSILGKVYDVTEGKEYYGPGQSYNSLTAADTTVPFVSGTFTKEEAKKDPVELSDSDLTGILEWQKFYSESDKYHLVGKLVDPRYYDEHGKEQPTFVTLLERLEKIKISEEEKKAVKEANKKARLEQAAKQEEANKKAKAEEAKQEM
;
A
#
# COMPACT_ATOMS: atom_id res chain seq x y z
N MET A 1 -8.52 -23.48 -50.57
CA MET A 1 -9.25 -22.19 -50.38
C MET A 1 -9.76 -22.17 -48.94
N THR A 2 -8.85 -21.97 -47.98
CA THR A 2 -9.14 -22.16 -46.55
C THR A 2 -8.18 -21.27 -45.77
N SER A 3 -8.62 -20.07 -45.39
CA SER A 3 -8.06 -19.26 -44.29
C SER A 3 -8.75 -17.89 -44.22
N ARG A 4 -9.96 -17.86 -43.66
CA ARG A 4 -10.63 -16.66 -43.16
C ARG A 4 -11.53 -17.15 -42.03
N ASN A 5 -11.00 -17.30 -40.82
CA ASN A 5 -11.77 -17.46 -39.56
C ASN A 5 -10.88 -17.63 -38.30
N ILE A 6 -9.70 -17.00 -38.22
CA ILE A 6 -8.87 -17.04 -36.99
C ILE A 6 -8.85 -15.69 -36.26
N LEU A 7 -9.11 -14.58 -36.96
CA LEU A 7 -9.04 -13.23 -36.37
C LEU A 7 -10.20 -12.89 -35.41
N PHE A 8 -11.41 -13.43 -35.63
CA PHE A 8 -12.55 -13.17 -34.73
C PHE A 8 -12.45 -13.92 -33.38
N SER A 9 -11.69 -15.01 -33.31
CA SER A 9 -11.53 -15.78 -32.06
C SER A 9 -10.55 -15.12 -31.09
N ILE A 10 -9.53 -14.42 -31.60
CA ILE A 10 -8.48 -13.83 -30.75
C ILE A 10 -9.00 -12.58 -30.03
N SER A 11 -9.82 -11.75 -30.69
CA SER A 11 -10.43 -10.57 -30.06
C SER A 11 -11.42 -10.92 -28.96
N LEU A 12 -12.17 -12.03 -29.08
CA LEU A 12 -13.07 -12.49 -28.03
C LEU A 12 -12.31 -13.02 -26.82
N VAL A 13 -11.20 -13.74 -27.03
CA VAL A 13 -10.36 -14.29 -25.96
C VAL A 13 -9.60 -13.18 -25.22
N ILE A 14 -9.09 -12.16 -25.94
CA ILE A 14 -8.51 -10.95 -25.34
C ILE A 14 -9.58 -10.19 -24.57
N GLY A 15 -10.78 -10.01 -25.12
CA GLY A 15 -11.90 -9.38 -24.42
C GLY A 15 -12.31 -10.12 -23.14
N ILE A 16 -12.32 -11.45 -23.14
CA ILE A 16 -12.60 -12.28 -21.95
C ILE A 16 -11.46 -12.18 -20.93
N LEU A 17 -10.19 -12.18 -21.36
CA LEU A 17 -9.02 -11.96 -20.49
C LEU A 17 -9.01 -10.56 -19.86
N TYR A 18 -9.32 -9.51 -20.64
CA TYR A 18 -9.45 -8.15 -20.11
C TYR A 18 -10.67 -8.02 -19.17
N PHE A 19 -11.78 -8.70 -19.47
CA PHE A 19 -12.98 -8.68 -18.64
C PHE A 19 -12.78 -9.42 -17.29
N THR A 20 -12.05 -10.54 -17.27
CA THR A 20 -11.68 -11.21 -16.00
C THR A 20 -10.65 -10.43 -15.19
N ILE A 21 -9.74 -9.70 -15.84
CA ILE A 21 -8.71 -8.88 -15.15
C ILE A 21 -9.31 -7.60 -14.56
N ILE A 22 -10.29 -6.96 -15.22
CA ILE A 22 -10.86 -5.67 -14.76
C ILE A 22 -12.07 -5.86 -13.81
N GLY A 23 -12.72 -7.03 -13.80
CA GLY A 23 -13.95 -7.27 -13.04
C GLY A 23 -13.82 -7.49 -11.53
N ARG A 24 -12.61 -7.50 -10.95
CA ARG A 24 -12.37 -7.95 -9.57
C ARG A 24 -12.25 -6.83 -8.52
N SER A 25 -12.14 -5.57 -8.94
CA SER A 25 -11.78 -4.47 -8.03
C SER A 25 -12.92 -3.91 -7.15
N GLY A 26 -14.20 -4.19 -7.45
CA GLY A 26 -15.34 -3.64 -6.70
C GLY A 26 -16.08 -4.62 -5.77
N ALA A 27 -15.67 -5.89 -5.74
CA ALA A 27 -16.34 -6.93 -4.95
C ALA A 27 -15.74 -7.08 -3.55
N SER A 28 -14.42 -6.91 -3.40
CA SER A 28 -13.74 -7.09 -2.11
C SER A 28 -14.05 -5.99 -1.10
N GLU A 29 -14.11 -4.71 -1.51
CA GLU A 29 -14.41 -3.61 -0.57
C GLU A 29 -15.79 -3.69 0.11
N ARG A 30 -16.72 -4.49 -0.45
CA ARG A 30 -18.04 -4.73 0.12
C ARG A 30 -18.10 -5.91 1.06
N ARG A 31 -17.07 -6.75 1.12
CA ARG A 31 -17.03 -7.90 2.03
C ARG A 31 -16.69 -7.43 3.43
N LEU A 32 -17.47 -7.90 4.40
CA LEU A 32 -17.18 -7.77 5.81
C LEU A 32 -16.52 -9.06 6.31
N VAL A 33 -15.51 -8.91 7.15
CA VAL A 33 -14.74 -10.00 7.75
C VAL A 33 -14.82 -9.82 9.26
N THR A 34 -15.28 -10.83 9.98
CA THR A 34 -15.30 -10.78 11.45
C THR A 34 -13.92 -11.09 12.02
N LEU A 35 -13.66 -10.68 13.25
CA LEU A 35 -12.42 -11.05 13.94
C LEU A 35 -12.27 -12.58 14.06
N GLU A 36 -13.36 -13.28 14.36
CA GLU A 36 -13.39 -14.74 14.42
C GLU A 36 -13.01 -15.39 13.08
N GLU A 37 -13.53 -14.86 11.96
CA GLU A 37 -13.16 -15.34 10.63
C GLU A 37 -11.68 -15.09 10.36
N LEU A 38 -11.18 -13.88 10.67
CA LEU A 38 -9.78 -13.50 10.51
C LEU A 38 -8.84 -14.43 11.31
N GLU A 39 -9.19 -14.75 12.55
CA GLU A 39 -8.40 -15.64 13.42
C GLU A 39 -8.25 -17.06 12.83
N THR A 40 -9.18 -17.51 11.98
CA THR A 40 -9.07 -18.82 11.30
C THR A 40 -8.07 -18.85 10.13
N LYS A 41 -7.57 -17.69 9.69
CA LYS A 41 -6.72 -17.54 8.48
C LYS A 41 -5.27 -17.29 8.87
N ASN A 42 -4.68 -18.26 9.56
CA ASN A 42 -3.33 -18.20 10.14
C ASN A 42 -2.26 -18.97 9.33
N GLY A 43 -2.64 -19.63 8.23
CA GLY A 43 -1.74 -20.47 7.43
C GLY A 43 -1.51 -21.88 7.95
N GLU A 44 -2.01 -22.23 9.13
CA GLU A 44 -1.93 -23.58 9.64
C GLU A 44 -2.89 -24.51 8.89
N ASN A 45 -2.53 -25.79 8.80
CA ASN A 45 -3.33 -26.83 8.15
C ASN A 45 -3.75 -26.49 6.70
N GLY A 46 -2.96 -25.67 6.00
CA GLY A 46 -3.25 -25.24 4.63
C GLY A 46 -4.33 -24.18 4.52
N SER A 47 -4.70 -23.50 5.61
CA SER A 47 -5.56 -22.33 5.57
C SER A 47 -4.91 -21.16 4.82
N LEU A 48 -5.73 -20.21 4.37
CA LEU A 48 -5.23 -18.93 3.85
C LEU A 48 -4.57 -18.14 4.99
N ILE A 49 -3.75 -17.17 4.62
CA ILE A 49 -3.05 -16.29 5.56
C ILE A 49 -3.59 -14.89 5.35
N TRP A 50 -4.34 -14.37 6.31
CA TRP A 50 -4.87 -13.01 6.25
C TRP A 50 -4.28 -12.14 7.35
N LEU A 51 -4.28 -10.83 7.13
CA LEU A 51 -3.98 -9.83 8.15
C LEU A 51 -4.85 -8.60 7.93
N SER A 52 -5.10 -7.83 9.00
CA SER A 52 -5.78 -6.54 8.90
C SER A 52 -4.83 -5.39 9.16
N ILE A 53 -4.93 -4.31 8.39
CA ILE A 53 -4.27 -3.02 8.64
C ILE A 53 -5.25 -1.88 8.35
N LEU A 54 -5.45 -1.00 9.34
CA LEU A 54 -6.44 0.08 9.31
C LEU A 54 -7.85 -0.42 8.92
N GLY A 55 -8.25 -1.55 9.49
CA GLY A 55 -9.54 -2.18 9.22
C GLY A 55 -9.70 -2.75 7.80
N LYS A 56 -8.64 -2.79 6.97
CA LYS A 56 -8.63 -3.47 5.67
C LYS A 56 -7.95 -4.83 5.81
N VAL A 57 -8.63 -5.89 5.39
CA VAL A 57 -8.13 -7.26 5.44
C VAL A 57 -7.50 -7.63 4.11
N TYR A 58 -6.25 -8.09 4.14
CA TYR A 58 -5.50 -8.55 2.97
C TYR A 58 -5.22 -10.05 3.05
N ASP A 59 -5.31 -10.72 1.91
CA ASP A 59 -4.82 -12.07 1.72
C ASP A 59 -3.33 -12.01 1.36
N VAL A 60 -2.50 -12.53 2.26
CA VAL A 60 -1.04 -12.59 2.13
C VAL A 60 -0.54 -14.02 1.91
N THR A 61 -1.42 -14.94 1.52
CA THR A 61 -1.08 -16.37 1.32
C THR A 61 0.05 -16.56 0.30
N GLU A 62 0.12 -15.71 -0.74
CA GLU A 62 1.22 -15.76 -1.72
C GLU A 62 2.58 -15.42 -1.12
N GLY A 63 2.63 -14.73 0.02
CA GLY A 63 3.84 -14.40 0.79
C GLY A 63 4.12 -15.40 1.92
N LYS A 64 3.71 -16.65 1.80
CA LYS A 64 3.89 -17.69 2.85
C LYS A 64 5.33 -17.88 3.33
N GLU A 65 6.33 -17.51 2.53
CA GLU A 65 7.75 -17.52 2.92
C GLU A 65 8.06 -16.49 4.02
N TYR A 66 7.19 -15.49 4.21
CA TYR A 66 7.29 -14.45 5.23
C TYR A 66 6.26 -14.63 6.35
N TYR A 67 5.02 -14.99 5.97
CA TYR A 67 3.87 -15.00 6.88
C TYR A 67 3.42 -16.41 7.30
N GLY A 68 3.92 -17.46 6.65
CA GLY A 68 3.52 -18.84 6.93
C GLY A 68 3.95 -19.33 8.32
N PRO A 69 3.40 -20.45 8.81
CA PRO A 69 3.74 -20.97 10.12
C PRO A 69 5.26 -21.12 10.33
N GLY A 70 5.77 -20.57 11.43
CA GLY A 70 7.20 -20.57 11.77
C GLY A 70 8.06 -19.54 11.03
N GLN A 71 7.48 -18.70 10.17
CA GLN A 71 8.20 -17.60 9.51
C GLN A 71 8.20 -16.32 10.35
N SER A 72 9.12 -15.41 10.01
CA SER A 72 9.41 -14.21 10.81
C SER A 72 8.22 -13.27 11.03
N TYR A 73 7.25 -13.23 10.10
CA TYR A 73 6.08 -12.36 10.18
C TYR A 73 4.79 -13.12 10.48
N ASN A 74 4.85 -14.39 10.87
CA ASN A 74 3.65 -15.18 11.17
C ASN A 74 2.84 -14.61 12.35
N SER A 75 3.50 -13.99 13.33
CA SER A 75 2.86 -13.34 14.48
C SER A 75 1.99 -12.13 14.12
N LEU A 76 2.10 -11.63 12.89
CA LEU A 76 1.28 -10.55 12.32
C LEU A 76 0.09 -11.07 11.51
N THR A 77 -0.13 -12.38 11.47
CA THR A 77 -1.25 -12.95 10.71
C THR A 77 -2.42 -13.23 11.63
N ALA A 78 -3.60 -13.43 11.03
CA ALA A 78 -4.83 -13.77 11.72
C ALA A 78 -5.24 -12.76 12.81
N ALA A 79 -4.81 -11.51 12.68
CA ALA A 79 -5.05 -10.44 13.63
C ALA A 79 -5.04 -9.06 12.96
N ASP A 80 -5.47 -8.05 13.71
CA ASP A 80 -5.24 -6.66 13.35
C ASP A 80 -3.83 -6.22 13.74
N THR A 81 -3.09 -5.77 12.74
CA THR A 81 -1.66 -5.48 12.81
C THR A 81 -1.36 -3.99 12.88
N THR A 82 -2.40 -3.15 12.87
CA THR A 82 -2.26 -1.69 12.82
C THR A 82 -1.33 -1.15 13.90
N VAL A 83 -1.58 -1.48 15.17
CA VAL A 83 -0.70 -1.07 16.29
C VAL A 83 0.57 -1.93 16.39
N PRO A 84 0.51 -3.28 16.28
CA PRO A 84 1.71 -4.12 16.31
C PRO A 84 2.82 -3.75 15.31
N PHE A 85 2.47 -3.26 14.12
CA PHE A 85 3.47 -2.87 13.11
C PHE A 85 4.40 -1.76 13.58
N VAL A 86 3.88 -0.80 14.33
CA VAL A 86 4.63 0.39 14.78
C VAL A 86 5.21 0.21 16.18
N SER A 87 4.51 -0.54 17.05
CA SER A 87 5.01 -0.82 18.40
C SER A 87 6.11 -1.90 18.43
N GLY A 88 6.23 -2.70 17.36
CA GLY A 88 7.15 -3.83 17.30
C GLY A 88 6.80 -4.97 18.27
N THR A 89 5.60 -4.92 18.87
CA THR A 89 5.14 -5.88 19.86
C THR A 89 3.98 -6.69 19.28
N PHE A 90 4.22 -7.99 19.03
CA PHE A 90 3.27 -8.85 18.33
C PHE A 90 2.49 -9.74 19.31
N THR A 91 1.63 -9.12 20.12
CA THR A 91 0.76 -9.82 21.08
C THR A 91 -0.71 -9.53 20.81
N LYS A 92 -1.61 -10.44 21.23
CA LYS A 92 -3.06 -10.24 21.12
C LYS A 92 -3.54 -8.99 21.86
N GLU A 93 -2.90 -8.64 22.98
CA GLU A 93 -3.25 -7.44 23.73
C GLU A 93 -2.82 -6.16 23.01
N GLU A 94 -1.66 -6.18 22.36
CA GLU A 94 -1.21 -5.07 21.53
C GLU A 94 -2.12 -4.86 20.30
N ALA A 95 -2.55 -5.96 19.67
CA ALA A 95 -3.45 -5.94 18.51
C ALA A 95 -4.83 -5.35 18.81
N LYS A 96 -5.27 -5.34 20.07
CA LYS A 96 -6.56 -4.77 20.51
C LYS A 96 -6.50 -3.27 20.80
N LYS A 97 -5.31 -2.67 20.88
CA LYS A 97 -5.17 -1.25 21.18
C LYS A 97 -5.82 -0.39 20.10
N ASP A 98 -6.27 0.79 20.50
CA ASP A 98 -6.92 1.73 19.59
C ASP A 98 -5.87 2.51 18.78
N PRO A 99 -5.89 2.44 17.44
CA PRO A 99 -4.96 3.20 16.60
C PRO A 99 -5.14 4.72 16.68
N VAL A 100 -6.24 5.24 17.23
CA VAL A 100 -6.46 6.68 17.43
C VAL A 100 -5.39 7.29 18.33
N GLU A 101 -4.84 6.54 19.28
CA GLU A 101 -3.85 7.01 20.25
C GLU A 101 -2.41 7.07 19.69
N LEU A 102 -2.19 6.59 18.47
CA LEU A 102 -0.86 6.54 17.85
C LEU A 102 -0.33 7.94 17.50
N SER A 103 0.99 8.11 17.52
CA SER A 103 1.59 9.38 17.08
C SER A 103 1.47 9.57 15.56
N ASP A 104 1.57 10.81 15.08
CA ASP A 104 1.56 11.08 13.63
C ASP A 104 2.73 10.38 12.90
N SER A 105 3.87 10.19 13.59
CA SER A 105 5.00 9.42 13.04
C SER A 105 4.65 7.95 12.86
N ASP A 106 3.97 7.35 13.85
CA ASP A 106 3.53 5.96 13.76
C ASP A 106 2.48 5.79 12.66
N LEU A 107 1.52 6.72 12.59
CA LEU A 107 0.51 6.73 11.52
C LEU A 107 1.13 6.87 10.13
N THR A 108 2.23 7.63 9.99
CA THR A 108 2.99 7.70 8.73
C THR A 108 3.52 6.33 8.34
N GLY A 109 4.13 5.59 9.28
CA GLY A 109 4.59 4.23 9.03
C GLY A 109 3.46 3.26 8.67
N ILE A 110 2.30 3.40 9.30
CA ILE A 110 1.11 2.60 8.98
C ILE A 110 0.62 2.90 7.56
N LEU A 111 0.64 4.16 7.12
CA LEU A 111 0.27 4.53 5.74
C LEU A 111 1.21 3.90 4.72
N GLU A 112 2.51 3.82 5.02
CA GLU A 112 3.49 3.15 4.15
C GLU A 112 3.19 1.65 4.04
N TRP A 113 2.90 0.98 5.15
CA TRP A 113 2.51 -0.43 5.16
C TRP A 113 1.18 -0.66 4.44
N GLN A 114 0.17 0.18 4.70
CA GLN A 114 -1.12 0.09 4.02
C GLN A 114 -0.94 0.22 2.50
N LYS A 115 -0.13 1.19 2.07
CA LYS A 115 0.22 1.41 0.66
C LYS A 115 0.93 0.20 0.06
N PHE A 116 1.90 -0.37 0.79
CA PHE A 116 2.60 -1.58 0.37
C PHE A 116 1.63 -2.75 0.11
N TYR A 117 0.67 -3.00 1.01
CA TYR A 117 -0.33 -4.06 0.79
C TYR A 117 -1.29 -3.72 -0.35
N SER A 118 -1.71 -2.46 -0.48
CA SER A 118 -2.66 -2.06 -1.52
C SER A 118 -2.08 -2.04 -2.94
N GLU A 119 -0.78 -1.77 -3.07
CA GLU A 119 -0.08 -1.68 -4.36
C GLU A 119 0.68 -2.97 -4.72
N SER A 120 0.66 -3.97 -3.84
CA SER A 120 1.31 -5.27 -4.09
C SER A 120 0.50 -6.09 -5.08
N ASP A 121 1.16 -6.59 -6.14
CA ASP A 121 0.55 -7.56 -7.06
C ASP A 121 0.32 -8.93 -6.42
N LYS A 122 0.93 -9.19 -5.25
CA LYS A 122 0.85 -10.48 -4.52
C LYS A 122 -0.25 -10.51 -3.47
N TYR A 123 -0.69 -9.34 -2.99
CA TYR A 123 -1.57 -9.26 -1.83
C TYR A 123 -2.91 -8.67 -2.23
N HIS A 124 -3.98 -9.40 -1.93
CA HIS A 124 -5.30 -9.07 -2.45
C HIS A 124 -6.17 -8.57 -1.32
N LEU A 125 -6.85 -7.44 -1.51
CA LEU A 125 -7.85 -6.98 -0.56
C LEU A 125 -8.98 -8.00 -0.48
N VAL A 126 -9.26 -8.49 0.73
CA VAL A 126 -10.35 -9.42 1.02
C VAL A 126 -11.61 -8.65 1.38
N GLY A 127 -11.49 -7.63 2.24
CA GLY A 127 -12.62 -6.87 2.74
C GLY A 127 -12.29 -5.93 3.90
N LYS A 128 -13.34 -5.56 4.63
CA LYS A 128 -13.29 -4.67 5.79
C LYS A 128 -13.47 -5.48 7.08
N LEU A 129 -12.65 -5.19 8.08
CA LEU A 129 -12.72 -5.84 9.39
C LEU A 129 -13.87 -5.26 10.23
N VAL A 130 -14.82 -6.09 10.62
CA VAL A 130 -15.86 -5.74 11.60
C VAL A 130 -15.22 -5.70 12.97
N ASP A 131 -15.05 -4.48 13.49
CA ASP A 131 -14.41 -4.18 14.76
C ASP A 131 -14.90 -2.80 15.24
N PRO A 132 -15.25 -2.63 16.53
CA PRO A 132 -15.69 -1.35 17.09
C PRO A 132 -14.73 -0.17 16.87
N ARG A 133 -13.46 -0.45 16.53
CA ARG A 133 -12.45 0.56 16.18
C ARG A 133 -12.56 1.05 14.74
N TYR A 134 -13.21 0.30 13.83
CA TYR A 134 -13.23 0.56 12.39
C TYR A 134 -14.64 0.57 11.80
N TYR A 135 -15.31 -0.58 11.79
CA TYR A 135 -16.59 -0.79 11.10
C TYR A 135 -17.57 -1.59 11.97
N ASP A 136 -18.85 -1.24 11.94
CA ASP A 136 -19.90 -2.08 12.52
C ASP A 136 -20.23 -3.32 11.67
N GLU A 137 -21.17 -4.13 12.16
CA GLU A 137 -21.70 -5.33 11.49
C GLU A 137 -22.37 -5.05 10.14
N HIS A 138 -22.68 -3.78 9.83
CA HIS A 138 -23.24 -3.35 8.55
C HIS A 138 -22.17 -2.70 7.65
N GLY A 139 -20.92 -2.65 8.09
CA GLY A 139 -19.81 -2.07 7.35
C GLY A 139 -19.77 -0.54 7.40
N LYS A 140 -20.51 0.08 8.33
CA LYS A 140 -20.50 1.52 8.54
C LYS A 140 -19.30 1.91 9.41
N GLU A 141 -18.63 2.96 9.00
CA GLU A 141 -17.47 3.52 9.70
C GLU A 141 -17.86 4.06 11.08
N GLN A 142 -17.02 3.75 12.07
CA GLN A 142 -17.18 4.24 13.43
C GLN A 142 -16.72 5.71 13.53
N PRO A 143 -17.33 6.55 14.38
CA PRO A 143 -16.96 7.97 14.48
C PRO A 143 -15.47 8.22 14.82
N THR A 144 -14.91 7.38 15.68
CA THR A 144 -13.47 7.40 16.03
C THR A 144 -12.60 7.10 14.82
N PHE A 145 -13.02 6.15 13.99
CA PHE A 145 -12.33 5.80 12.75
C PHE A 145 -12.36 6.94 11.74
N VAL A 146 -13.49 7.64 11.59
CA VAL A 146 -13.58 8.82 10.71
C VAL A 146 -12.56 9.89 11.14
N THR A 147 -12.44 10.13 12.44
CA THR A 147 -11.46 11.09 12.98
C THR A 147 -10.02 10.65 12.66
N LEU A 148 -9.73 9.35 12.76
CA LEU A 148 -8.44 8.79 12.39
C LEU A 148 -8.16 8.94 10.89
N LEU A 149 -9.15 8.68 10.02
CA LEU A 149 -9.02 8.84 8.57
C LEU A 149 -8.70 10.29 8.20
N GLU A 150 -9.36 11.27 8.82
CA GLU A 150 -9.03 12.69 8.61
C GLU A 150 -7.59 13.01 9.04
N ARG A 151 -7.08 12.41 10.12
CA ARG A 151 -5.70 12.61 10.58
C ARG A 151 -4.71 11.98 9.60
N LEU A 152 -5.00 10.78 9.13
CA LEU A 152 -4.22 10.07 8.10
C LEU A 152 -4.18 10.86 6.78
N GLU A 153 -5.28 11.45 6.36
CA GLU A 153 -5.35 12.29 5.14
C GLU A 153 -4.47 13.53 5.28
N LYS A 154 -4.53 14.23 6.41
CA LYS A 154 -3.67 15.40 6.70
C LYS A 154 -2.19 15.03 6.68
N ILE A 155 -1.81 13.89 7.27
CA ILE A 155 -0.44 13.39 7.25
C ILE A 155 0.00 13.11 5.82
N LYS A 156 -0.83 12.41 5.04
CA LYS A 156 -0.53 12.09 3.63
C LYS A 156 -0.27 13.35 2.80
N ILE A 157 -1.14 14.36 2.92
CA ILE A 157 -1.00 15.65 2.22
C ILE A 157 0.33 16.33 2.62
N SER A 158 0.61 16.40 3.93
CA SER A 158 1.85 16.98 4.46
C SER A 158 3.11 16.29 3.93
N GLU A 159 3.12 14.95 3.86
CA GLU A 159 4.25 14.19 3.32
C GLU A 159 4.42 14.37 1.81
N GLU A 160 3.32 14.45 1.05
CA GLU A 160 3.34 14.75 -0.39
C GLU A 160 3.89 16.16 -0.66
N GLU A 161 3.47 17.16 0.11
CA GLU A 161 3.98 18.54 0.04
C GLU A 161 5.49 18.60 0.35
N LYS A 162 5.93 17.97 1.45
CA LYS A 162 7.36 17.89 1.80
C LYS A 162 8.18 17.24 0.70
N LYS A 163 7.67 16.16 0.11
CA LYS A 163 8.33 15.45 -1.00
C LYS A 163 8.43 16.35 -2.25
N ALA A 164 7.36 17.04 -2.60
CA ALA A 164 7.33 17.96 -3.75
C ALA A 164 8.33 19.12 -3.56
N VAL A 165 8.37 19.72 -2.37
CA VAL A 165 9.35 20.79 -2.03
C VAL A 165 10.79 20.27 -2.13
N LYS A 166 11.07 19.08 -1.58
CA LYS A 166 12.40 18.46 -1.66
C LYS A 166 12.82 18.19 -3.10
N GLU A 167 11.91 17.72 -3.95
CA GLU A 167 12.17 17.47 -5.36
C GLU A 167 12.39 18.76 -6.16
N ALA A 168 11.58 19.79 -5.92
CA ALA A 168 11.74 21.11 -6.52
C ALA A 168 13.11 21.72 -6.16
N ASN A 169 13.50 21.66 -4.89
CA ASN A 169 14.80 22.14 -4.43
C ASN A 169 15.97 21.38 -5.07
N LYS A 170 15.84 20.05 -5.21
CA LYS A 170 16.84 19.22 -5.90
C LYS A 170 16.96 19.64 -7.37
N LYS A 171 15.85 19.82 -8.07
CA LYS A 171 15.83 20.21 -9.48
C LYS A 171 16.44 21.60 -9.68
N ALA A 172 16.06 22.58 -8.86
CA ALA A 172 16.63 23.93 -8.91
C ALA A 172 18.16 23.92 -8.72
N ARG A 173 18.68 23.11 -7.78
CA ARG A 173 20.12 22.96 -7.56
C ARG A 173 20.84 22.36 -8.77
N LEU A 174 20.24 21.36 -9.43
CA LEU A 174 20.80 20.73 -10.63
C LEU A 174 20.81 21.70 -11.82
N GLU A 175 19.74 22.47 -12.02
CA GLU A 175 19.66 23.50 -13.06
C GLU A 175 20.69 24.62 -12.84
N GLN A 176 20.87 25.06 -11.59
CA GLN A 176 21.90 26.04 -11.24
C GLN A 176 23.31 25.49 -11.52
N ALA A 177 23.60 24.24 -11.13
CA ALA A 177 24.89 23.60 -11.38
C ALA A 177 25.17 23.46 -12.88
N ALA A 178 24.18 23.06 -13.68
CA ALA A 178 24.32 22.94 -15.14
C ALA A 178 24.59 24.31 -15.81
N LYS A 179 23.87 25.36 -15.39
CA LYS A 179 24.10 26.73 -15.87
C LYS A 179 25.50 27.23 -15.52
N GLN A 180 25.97 26.94 -14.30
CA GLN A 180 27.33 27.31 -13.88
C GLN A 180 28.40 26.56 -14.68
N GLU A 181 28.19 25.26 -14.93
CA GLU A 181 29.11 24.47 -15.76
C GLU A 181 29.19 25.01 -17.19
N GLU A 182 28.05 25.35 -17.80
CA GLU A 182 28.00 25.94 -19.13
C GLU A 182 28.69 27.31 -19.18
N ALA A 183 28.45 28.17 -18.17
CA ALA A 183 29.12 29.46 -18.05
C ALA A 183 30.64 29.31 -17.92
N ASN A 184 31.10 28.38 -17.09
CA ASN A 184 32.52 28.09 -16.92
C ASN A 184 33.17 27.56 -18.21
N LYS A 185 32.47 26.71 -18.98
CA LYS A 185 32.95 26.23 -20.29
C LYS A 185 33.04 27.36 -21.31
N LYS A 186 32.06 28.26 -21.35
CA LYS A 186 32.04 29.43 -22.24
C LYS A 186 33.19 30.38 -21.92
N ALA A 187 33.41 30.72 -20.64
CA ALA A 187 34.50 31.57 -20.20
C ALA A 187 35.87 31.02 -20.63
N LYS A 188 36.13 29.72 -20.36
CA LYS A 188 37.38 29.07 -20.79
C LYS A 188 37.58 29.06 -22.31
N ALA A 189 36.51 28.86 -23.07
CA ALA A 189 36.58 28.87 -24.53
C ALA A 189 36.85 30.27 -25.10
N GLU A 190 36.44 31.33 -24.39
CA GLU A 190 36.69 32.72 -24.77
C GLU A 190 38.11 33.15 -24.40
N GLU A 191 38.60 32.79 -23.21
CA GLU A 191 40.00 32.98 -22.81
C GLU A 191 40.96 32.33 -23.81
N ALA A 192 40.72 31.07 -24.19
CA ALA A 192 41.56 30.36 -25.16
C ALA A 192 41.58 31.00 -26.57
N LYS A 193 40.56 31.78 -26.94
CA LYS A 193 40.53 32.52 -28.21
C LYS A 193 41.29 33.84 -28.14
N GLN A 194 41.47 34.42 -26.96
CA GLN A 194 42.20 35.68 -26.78
C GLN A 194 43.73 35.47 -26.73
N GLU A 195 44.18 34.23 -26.50
CA GLU A 195 45.60 33.86 -26.45
C GLU A 195 46.16 33.37 -27.82
N MET A 196 45.33 33.29 -28.86
CA MET A 196 45.71 33.01 -30.27
C MET A 196 45.79 34.28 -31.10
#